data_AF-A0A9R1MU32-F1
#
_entry.id   AF-A0A9R1MU32-F1
#
_cell.length_a   1.000
_cell.length_b   1.000
_cell.length_c   1.000
_cell.angle_alpha   90.00
_cell.angle_beta   90.00
_cell.angle_gamma   90.00
#
_symmetry.space_group_name_H-M   'P 1'
#
loop_
_entity.id
_entity.type
_entity.pdbx_description
1 polymer ?
#
loop_
_entity_poly.entity_id
_entity_poly.type
_entity_poly.pdbx_seq_one_letter_code
_entity_poly.pdbx_strand_id
1 'polypeptide(L)'
;MLFLKKNLHIGTTLPQGTMFARDGAPKSIHFSSTPLESKYLTTILSYFKLPHGSMKANQVADTLHSCGKPADKKEPHMCFSSREAMARFATRELGVSSARAAITRIHGHENPSSMYVVEQITQLNSNVVPCHPMDFPYEVFYCHRPKQVQSLRVQLKDLKDGMSRVTAIAMCHMNTSDWDTQYFELLDGEHGEPICHYMSTDYIMFY
;
A
#
# COMPACT_ATOMS: atom_id res chain seq x y z
N MET A 1 -1.97 -5.06 6.46
CA MET A 1 -2.49 -6.35 6.96
C MET A 1 -2.05 -7.45 5.99
N LEU A 2 -1.12 -8.32 6.39
CA LEU A 2 -0.68 -9.45 5.58
C LEU A 2 -1.44 -10.73 5.96
N PHE A 3 -1.61 -11.65 5.00
CA PHE A 3 -2.24 -12.96 5.18
C PHE A 3 -1.82 -13.93 4.08
N LEU A 4 -1.86 -15.24 4.34
CA LEU A 4 -1.61 -16.25 3.32
C LEU A 4 -2.75 -16.28 2.30
N LYS A 5 -2.43 -16.40 1.01
CA LYS A 5 -3.44 -16.42 -0.06
C LYS A 5 -4.47 -17.54 0.12
N LYS A 6 -4.06 -18.69 0.65
CA LYS A 6 -4.95 -19.84 0.90
C LYS A 6 -6.08 -19.52 1.89
N ASN A 7 -5.89 -18.51 2.74
CA ASN A 7 -6.88 -18.04 3.71
C ASN A 7 -7.86 -17.02 3.11
N LEU A 8 -7.75 -16.66 1.83
CA LEU A 8 -8.68 -15.75 1.17
C LEU A 8 -9.68 -16.51 0.32
N HIS A 9 -10.83 -16.81 0.91
CA HIS A 9 -11.99 -17.37 0.21
C HIS A 9 -13.29 -16.70 0.68
N ILE A 10 -14.36 -16.87 -0.08
CA ILE A 10 -15.70 -16.41 0.33
C ILE A 10 -16.05 -17.05 1.68
N GLY A 11 -16.63 -16.26 2.58
CA GLY A 11 -16.95 -16.66 3.95
C GLY A 11 -15.81 -16.51 4.96
N THR A 12 -14.60 -16.13 4.54
CA THR A 12 -13.49 -15.84 5.47
C THR A 12 -13.85 -14.65 6.36
N THR A 13 -13.68 -14.80 7.68
CA THR A 13 -13.82 -13.70 8.63
C THR A 13 -12.45 -13.07 8.90
N LEU A 14 -12.37 -11.75 8.77
CA LEU A 14 -11.16 -11.01 9.11
C LEU A 14 -11.06 -10.81 10.63
N PRO A 15 -9.84 -10.66 11.19
CA PRO A 15 -9.66 -10.36 12.61
C PRO A 15 -10.45 -9.11 13.02
N GLN A 16 -11.08 -9.16 14.20
CA GLN A 16 -11.81 -8.04 14.77
C GLN A 16 -10.91 -6.81 14.90
N GLY A 17 -11.44 -5.62 14.59
CA GLY A 17 -10.67 -4.37 14.63
C GLY A 17 -9.72 -4.17 13.46
N THR A 18 -9.85 -4.99 12.41
CA THR A 18 -9.32 -4.67 11.09
C THR A 18 -9.81 -3.28 10.66
N MET A 19 -8.88 -2.39 10.29
CA MET A 19 -9.16 -1.05 9.77
C MET A 19 -8.50 -0.86 8.40
N PHE A 20 -9.20 -0.27 7.45
CA PHE A 20 -8.66 0.09 6.13
C PHE A 20 -8.38 1.59 6.03
N ALA A 21 -8.99 2.40 6.88
CA ALA A 21 -8.60 3.80 7.02
C ALA A 21 -7.19 3.90 7.63
N ARG A 22 -6.37 4.80 7.09
CA ARG A 22 -5.10 5.19 7.73
C ARG A 22 -5.30 6.47 8.53
N ASP A 23 -4.92 6.43 9.79
CA ASP A 23 -4.93 7.62 10.65
C ASP A 23 -3.87 8.63 10.21
N GLY A 24 -4.25 9.92 10.20
CA GLY A 24 -3.28 11.01 10.06
C GLY A 24 -2.70 11.23 8.65
N ALA A 25 -3.43 10.86 7.59
CA ALA A 25 -3.03 11.15 6.21
C ALA A 25 -2.57 12.62 6.06
N PRO A 26 -1.31 12.88 5.64
CA PRO A 26 -0.79 14.22 5.51
C PRO A 26 -1.66 15.04 4.56
N LYS A 27 -1.97 16.29 4.93
CA LYS A 27 -2.62 17.20 3.99
C LYS A 27 -1.67 17.45 2.81
N SER A 28 -2.22 17.59 1.62
CA SER A 28 -1.48 18.04 0.43
C SER A 28 -0.92 19.44 0.70
N ILE A 29 0.32 19.51 1.16
CA ILE A 29 1.08 20.74 1.25
C ILE A 29 1.85 20.83 -0.06
N HIS A 30 1.70 21.94 -0.78
CA HIS A 30 2.56 22.29 -1.91
C HIS A 30 3.98 22.60 -1.40
N PHE A 31 4.69 21.59 -0.91
CA PHE A 31 6.12 21.65 -0.69
C PHE A 31 6.81 21.17 -1.98
N SER A 32 6.60 21.95 -3.03
CA SER A 32 7.23 21.76 -4.32
C SER A 32 8.66 22.28 -4.22
N SER A 33 9.64 21.40 -3.97
CA SER A 33 11.01 21.55 -4.51
C SER A 33 12.07 20.67 -3.86
N THR A 34 11.88 20.13 -2.65
CA THR A 34 12.97 19.39 -2.02
C THR A 34 13.06 17.98 -2.60
N PRO A 35 14.20 17.59 -3.21
CA PRO A 35 14.39 16.22 -3.68
C PRO A 35 14.25 15.22 -2.54
N LEU A 36 13.64 14.07 -2.83
CA LEU A 36 13.44 12.98 -1.86
C LEU A 36 14.74 12.17 -1.67
N GLU A 37 15.79 12.84 -1.20
CA GLU A 37 17.12 12.27 -0.97
C GLU A 37 17.57 12.46 0.48
N SER A 38 18.29 11.48 1.04
CA SER A 38 18.72 11.50 2.45
C SER A 38 19.57 12.71 2.84
N LYS A 39 20.31 13.32 1.89
CA LYS A 39 21.12 14.53 2.15
C LYS A 39 20.29 15.74 2.57
N TYR A 40 18.98 15.76 2.28
CA TYR A 40 18.06 16.84 2.66
C TYR A 40 17.35 16.62 4.00
N LEU A 41 17.64 15.52 4.71
CA LEU A 41 16.95 15.17 5.96
C LEU A 41 16.95 16.34 6.96
N THR A 42 18.11 16.89 7.28
CA THR A 42 18.22 18.01 8.26
C THR A 42 17.41 19.23 7.84
N THR A 43 17.40 19.57 6.54
CA THR A 43 16.61 20.69 6.01
C THR A 43 15.11 20.44 6.18
N ILE A 44 14.64 19.23 5.86
CA ILE A 44 13.24 18.84 5.98
C ILE A 44 12.80 18.86 7.45
N LEU A 45 13.58 18.26 8.36
CA LEU A 45 13.27 18.26 9.78
C LEU A 45 13.18 19.68 10.35
N SER A 46 14.12 20.55 9.98
CA SER A 46 14.11 21.95 10.38
C SER A 46 12.87 22.70 9.88
N TYR A 47 12.54 22.55 8.59
CA TYR A 47 11.38 23.21 7.98
C TYR A 47 10.06 22.81 8.65
N PHE A 48 9.85 21.50 8.88
CA PHE A 48 8.65 20.98 9.52
C PHE A 48 8.69 21.01 11.06
N LYS A 49 9.76 21.57 11.64
CA LYS A 49 9.98 21.66 13.10
C LYS A 49 9.86 20.29 13.78
N LEU A 50 10.38 19.24 13.14
CA LEU A 50 10.39 17.89 13.66
C LEU A 50 11.63 17.70 14.55
N PRO A 51 11.46 17.31 15.83
CA PRO A 51 12.60 17.06 16.70
C PRO A 51 13.47 15.92 16.17
N HIS A 52 14.77 16.12 16.15
CA HIS A 52 15.74 15.06 15.84
C HIS A 52 15.56 13.87 16.79
N GLY A 53 15.68 12.65 16.27
CA GLY A 53 15.48 11.42 17.03
C GLY A 53 14.03 11.09 17.40
N SER A 54 13.06 11.95 17.04
CA SER A 54 11.64 11.61 17.20
C SER A 54 11.22 10.50 16.23
N MET A 55 10.15 9.77 16.57
CA MET A 55 9.55 8.76 15.68
C MET A 55 9.25 9.32 14.29
N LYS A 56 8.70 10.55 14.21
CA LYS A 56 8.43 11.22 12.93
C LYS A 56 9.71 11.52 12.15
N ALA A 57 10.79 11.91 12.83
CA ALA A 57 12.07 12.15 12.17
C ALA A 57 12.67 10.87 11.58
N ASN A 58 12.53 9.74 12.29
CA ASN A 58 12.97 8.44 11.79
C ASN A 58 12.13 8.01 10.56
N GLN A 59 10.81 8.18 10.61
CA GLN A 59 9.92 7.93 9.47
C GLN A 59 10.29 8.74 8.22
N VAL A 60 10.62 10.03 8.40
CA VAL A 60 11.13 10.88 7.31
C VAL A 60 12.44 10.32 6.76
N ALA A 61 13.37 9.93 7.62
CA ALA A 61 14.65 9.36 7.20
C ALA A 61 14.47 8.05 6.41
N ASP A 62 13.60 7.15 6.87
CA ASP A 62 13.29 5.88 6.22
C ASP A 62 12.64 6.08 4.84
N THR A 63 11.75 7.08 4.73
CA THR A 63 11.15 7.47 3.46
C THR A 63 12.22 7.98 2.49
N LEU A 64 13.09 8.90 2.92
CA LEU A 64 14.17 9.42 2.06
C LEU A 64 15.15 8.32 1.66
N HIS A 65 15.47 7.39 2.56
CA HIS A 65 16.30 6.24 2.23
C HIS A 65 15.65 5.36 1.16
N SER A 66 14.36 5.04 1.32
CA SER A 66 13.61 4.22 0.37
C SER A 66 13.46 4.90 -1.00
N CYS A 67 13.21 6.20 -1.02
CA CYS A 67 13.07 6.99 -2.24
C CYS A 67 14.39 7.26 -2.96
N GLY A 68 15.50 7.32 -2.22
CA GLY A 68 16.84 7.53 -2.75
C GLY A 68 17.50 6.27 -3.33
N LYS A 69 16.88 5.09 -3.20
CA LYS A 69 17.41 3.86 -3.80
C LYS A 69 17.38 3.97 -5.34
N PRO A 70 18.48 3.59 -6.02
CA PRO A 70 18.46 3.50 -7.47
C PRO A 70 17.37 2.54 -7.93
N ALA A 71 16.63 2.91 -8.98
CA ALA A 71 15.60 2.05 -9.54
C ALA A 71 16.17 0.68 -9.93
N ASP A 72 15.54 -0.39 -9.47
CA ASP A 72 15.90 -1.75 -9.87
C ASP A 72 15.43 -1.99 -11.31
N LYS A 73 16.31 -2.53 -12.16
CA LYS A 73 15.96 -2.88 -13.55
C LYS A 73 14.91 -3.99 -13.62
N LYS A 74 14.87 -4.88 -12.63
CA LYS A 74 13.91 -5.97 -12.54
C LYS A 74 12.58 -5.48 -11.98
N GLU A 75 12.60 -4.69 -10.91
CA GLU A 75 11.40 -4.13 -10.28
C GLU A 75 11.49 -2.60 -10.21
N PRO A 76 11.16 -1.91 -11.32
CA PRO A 76 11.21 -0.46 -11.38
C PRO A 76 10.42 0.17 -10.24
N HIS A 77 11.02 1.14 -9.56
CA HIS A 77 10.38 1.89 -8.48
C HIS A 77 10.81 3.35 -8.49
N MET A 78 9.95 4.22 -7.94
CA MET A 78 10.20 5.66 -7.82
C MET A 78 9.23 6.28 -6.83
N CYS A 79 9.68 7.32 -6.12
CA CYS A 79 8.79 8.10 -5.27
C CYS A 79 8.22 9.33 -5.98
N PHE A 80 7.00 9.72 -5.62
CA PHE A 80 6.29 10.85 -6.20
C PHE A 80 5.54 11.64 -5.14
N SER A 81 5.55 12.96 -5.29
CA SER A 81 4.66 13.89 -4.56
C SER A 81 3.56 14.48 -5.44
N SER A 82 3.39 13.98 -6.68
CA SER A 82 2.34 14.38 -7.63
C SER A 82 1.63 13.16 -8.17
N ARG A 83 0.30 13.19 -8.11
CA ARG A 83 -0.56 12.12 -8.63
C ARG A 83 -0.48 11.99 -10.15
N GLU A 84 -0.29 13.10 -10.85
CA GLU A 84 -0.07 13.12 -12.29
C GLU A 84 1.27 12.47 -12.65
N ALA A 85 2.32 12.71 -11.86
CA ALA A 85 3.61 12.06 -12.06
C ALA A 85 3.54 10.55 -11.79
N MET A 86 2.82 10.13 -10.74
CA MET A 86 2.53 8.71 -10.50
C MET A 86 1.82 8.06 -11.68
N ALA A 87 0.76 8.69 -12.20
CA ALA A 87 0.00 8.15 -13.33
C ALA A 87 0.88 8.01 -14.59
N ARG A 88 1.76 8.97 -14.87
CA ARG A 88 2.73 8.89 -15.98
C ARG A 88 3.77 7.78 -15.78
N PHE A 89 4.22 7.56 -14.55
CA PHE A 89 5.08 6.41 -14.23
C PHE A 89 4.33 5.11 -14.49
N ALA A 90 3.11 4.97 -13.98
CA ALA A 90 2.31 3.79 -14.16
C ALA A 90 2.02 3.47 -15.62
N THR A 91 1.61 4.44 -16.45
CA THR A 91 1.35 4.20 -17.88
C THR A 91 2.60 3.75 -18.62
N ARG A 92 3.76 4.38 -18.35
CA ARG A 92 5.04 4.00 -18.94
C ARG A 92 5.44 2.58 -18.54
N GLU A 93 5.41 2.27 -17.25
CA GLU A 93 5.80 0.95 -16.77
C GLU A 93 4.81 -0.12 -17.28
N LEU A 94 3.50 0.13 -17.26
CA LEU A 94 2.51 -0.82 -17.77
C LEU A 94 2.54 -0.97 -19.30
N GLY A 95 3.14 -0.04 -20.03
CA GLY A 95 3.20 -0.04 -21.50
C GLY A 95 1.86 0.30 -22.14
N VAL A 96 1.07 1.18 -21.51
CA VAL A 96 -0.29 1.55 -21.94
C VAL A 96 -0.41 3.07 -22.14
N SER A 97 -1.36 3.50 -22.98
CA SER A 97 -1.62 4.93 -23.19
C SER A 97 -2.37 5.59 -22.02
N SER A 98 -3.17 4.80 -21.28
CA SER A 98 -3.90 5.22 -20.10
C SER A 98 -4.05 4.04 -19.15
N ALA A 99 -3.85 4.27 -17.86
CA ALA A 99 -3.97 3.26 -16.81
C ALA A 99 -5.21 3.54 -15.97
N ARG A 100 -5.91 2.48 -15.55
CA ARG A 100 -7.02 2.60 -14.61
C ARG A 100 -6.46 2.60 -13.20
N ALA A 101 -7.14 3.30 -12.28
CA ALA A 101 -6.79 3.28 -10.87
C ALA A 101 -7.85 2.53 -10.06
N ALA A 102 -7.41 1.82 -9.03
CA ALA A 102 -8.24 1.22 -8.00
C ALA A 102 -7.73 1.61 -6.62
N ILE A 103 -8.68 1.85 -5.71
CA ILE A 103 -8.44 2.19 -4.31
C ILE A 103 -9.39 1.38 -3.44
N THR A 104 -9.01 1.15 -2.18
CA THR A 104 -9.93 0.63 -1.18
C THR A 104 -10.97 1.70 -0.83
N ARG A 105 -12.24 1.32 -0.77
CA ARG A 105 -13.35 2.21 -0.43
C ARG A 105 -14.10 1.69 0.78
N ILE A 106 -14.28 2.55 1.76
CA ILE A 106 -15.15 2.32 2.92
C ILE A 106 -16.53 2.88 2.57
N HIS A 107 -17.57 2.09 2.83
CA HIS A 107 -18.98 2.44 2.66
C HIS A 107 -19.56 2.73 4.05
N GLY A 108 -19.74 4.02 4.35
CA GLY A 108 -20.12 4.49 5.68
C GLY A 108 -18.91 4.74 6.59
N HIS A 109 -19.03 4.40 7.87
CA HIS A 109 -17.96 4.57 8.86
C HIS A 109 -17.35 3.23 9.26
N GLU A 110 -16.02 3.19 9.37
CA GLU A 110 -15.33 2.08 10.04
C GLU A 110 -15.52 2.17 11.55
N ASN A 111 -15.67 1.00 12.18
CA ASN A 111 -15.79 0.87 13.62
C ASN A 111 -14.71 -0.13 14.07
N PRO A 112 -13.87 0.20 15.06
CA PRO A 112 -12.90 -0.74 15.62
C PRO A 112 -13.51 -2.04 16.18
N SER A 113 -14.82 -2.06 16.44
CA SER A 113 -15.57 -3.24 16.86
C SER A 113 -16.15 -4.06 15.70
N SER A 114 -15.99 -3.61 14.45
CA SER A 114 -16.47 -4.35 13.28
C SER A 114 -15.69 -5.65 13.09
N MET A 115 -16.41 -6.65 12.61
CA MET A 115 -15.87 -7.91 12.13
C MET A 115 -16.35 -8.05 10.70
N TYR A 116 -15.42 -8.23 9.77
CA TYR A 116 -15.76 -8.33 8.35
C TYR A 116 -15.77 -9.78 7.90
N VAL A 117 -16.67 -10.10 6.98
CA VAL A 117 -16.67 -11.37 6.25
C VAL A 117 -16.56 -11.11 4.75
N VAL A 118 -15.76 -11.95 4.08
CA VAL A 118 -15.57 -11.91 2.63
C VAL A 118 -16.84 -12.37 1.93
N GLU A 119 -17.45 -11.46 1.18
CA GLU A 119 -18.66 -11.73 0.40
C GLU A 119 -18.32 -12.14 -1.03
N GLN A 120 -17.38 -11.43 -1.67
CA GLN A 120 -17.02 -11.65 -3.06
C GLN A 120 -15.54 -11.34 -3.29
N ILE A 121 -14.91 -12.11 -4.18
CA ILE A 121 -13.54 -11.88 -4.64
C ILE A 121 -13.55 -11.82 -6.17
N THR A 122 -12.96 -10.78 -6.73
CA THR A 122 -12.83 -10.59 -8.18
C THR A 122 -11.38 -10.27 -8.51
N GLN A 123 -10.75 -11.05 -9.38
CA GLN A 123 -9.42 -10.71 -9.89
C GLN A 123 -9.47 -9.46 -10.79
N LEU A 124 -8.52 -8.55 -10.61
CA LEU A 124 -8.41 -7.34 -11.42
C LEU A 124 -7.37 -7.50 -12.53
N ASN A 125 -6.10 -7.53 -12.17
CA ASN A 125 -4.99 -7.65 -13.12
C ASN A 125 -3.76 -8.28 -12.42
N SER A 126 -2.85 -8.86 -13.19
CA SER A 126 -1.52 -9.31 -12.71
C SER A 126 -0.39 -8.37 -13.15
N ASN A 127 -0.67 -7.46 -14.09
CA ASN A 127 0.23 -6.38 -14.50
C ASN A 127 -0.26 -5.07 -13.89
N VAL A 128 0.42 -4.63 -12.83
CA VAL A 128 -0.04 -3.54 -11.95
C VAL A 128 1.14 -2.70 -11.45
N VAL A 129 0.84 -1.46 -11.08
CA VAL A 129 1.77 -0.54 -10.40
C VAL A 129 1.08 -0.01 -9.14
N PRO A 130 1.31 -0.64 -7.97
CA PRO A 130 0.87 -0.08 -6.70
C PRO A 130 1.77 1.07 -6.27
N CYS A 131 1.14 2.06 -5.63
CA CYS A 131 1.75 3.24 -5.06
C CYS A 131 1.39 3.29 -3.56
N HIS A 132 2.42 3.15 -2.74
CA HIS A 132 2.35 3.09 -1.28
C HIS A 132 2.54 4.47 -0.69
N PRO A 133 1.60 4.99 0.09
CA PRO A 133 1.76 6.26 0.79
C PRO A 133 2.81 6.14 1.89
N MET A 134 3.82 6.99 1.84
CA MET A 134 4.97 6.98 2.75
C MET A 134 4.72 7.84 3.97
N ASP A 135 5.33 7.49 5.11
CA ASP A 135 5.29 8.33 6.32
C ASP A 135 6.18 9.56 6.12
N PHE A 136 5.57 10.62 5.61
CA PHE A 136 6.26 11.86 5.28
C PHE A 136 5.43 13.10 5.68
N PRO A 137 6.04 14.27 5.94
CA PRO A 137 5.31 15.45 6.39
C PRO A 137 4.30 16.02 5.37
N TYR A 138 4.37 15.55 4.13
CA TYR A 138 3.43 15.84 3.04
C TYR A 138 3.22 14.58 2.19
N GLU A 139 2.25 14.60 1.29
CA GLU A 139 1.90 13.45 0.45
C GLU A 139 3.09 13.00 -0.42
N VAL A 140 3.61 11.81 -0.13
CA VAL A 140 4.66 11.12 -0.90
C VAL A 140 4.24 9.68 -1.07
N PHE A 141 4.37 9.15 -2.28
CA PHE A 141 4.11 7.76 -2.59
C PHE A 141 5.36 7.09 -3.12
N TYR A 142 5.62 5.88 -2.66
CA TYR A 142 6.54 4.94 -3.29
C TYR A 142 5.76 4.07 -4.28
N CYS A 143 5.97 4.26 -5.58
CA CYS A 143 5.39 3.42 -6.61
C CYS A 143 6.42 2.41 -7.10
N HIS A 144 5.99 1.18 -7.36
CA HIS A 144 6.85 0.17 -7.96
C HIS A 144 6.08 -0.78 -8.86
N ARG A 145 6.82 -1.56 -9.67
CA ARG A 145 6.27 -2.60 -10.53
C ARG A 145 6.75 -3.97 -10.04
N PRO A 146 6.01 -4.62 -9.12
CA PRO A 146 6.39 -5.92 -8.61
C PRO A 146 6.16 -7.00 -9.66
N LYS A 147 6.96 -8.07 -9.63
CA LYS A 147 6.76 -9.24 -10.50
C LYS A 147 5.84 -10.26 -9.83
N GLN A 148 5.21 -11.09 -10.67
CA GLN A 148 4.47 -12.27 -10.23
C GLN A 148 3.43 -11.95 -9.16
N VAL A 149 2.61 -10.93 -9.41
CA VAL A 149 1.55 -10.51 -8.50
C VAL A 149 0.16 -10.79 -9.05
N GLN A 150 -0.82 -10.84 -8.16
CA GLN A 150 -2.24 -10.94 -8.48
C GLN A 150 -2.98 -9.88 -7.67
N SER A 151 -3.63 -8.93 -8.34
CA SER A 151 -4.50 -7.96 -7.66
C SER A 151 -5.95 -8.42 -7.64
N LEU A 152 -6.62 -8.16 -6.53
CA LEU A 152 -7.97 -8.61 -6.23
C LEU A 152 -8.81 -7.43 -5.72
N ARG A 153 -10.08 -7.40 -6.12
CA ARG A 153 -11.13 -6.63 -5.46
C ARG A 153 -11.88 -7.58 -4.54
N VAL A 154 -12.00 -7.22 -3.27
CA VAL A 154 -12.66 -8.01 -2.23
C VAL A 154 -13.81 -7.20 -1.64
N GLN A 155 -15.03 -7.71 -1.76
CA GLN A 155 -16.19 -7.13 -1.11
C GLN A 155 -16.30 -7.69 0.30
N LEU A 156 -16.35 -6.80 1.28
CA LEU A 156 -16.45 -7.12 2.70
C LEU A 156 -17.75 -6.56 3.25
N LYS A 157 -18.49 -7.41 3.95
CA LYS A 157 -19.68 -7.03 4.71
C LYS A 157 -19.44 -7.15 6.20
N ASP A 158 -20.16 -6.36 6.99
CA ASP A 158 -20.14 -6.53 8.44
C ASP A 158 -20.79 -7.88 8.79
N LEU A 159 -20.15 -8.63 9.68
CA LEU A 159 -20.59 -9.96 10.07
C LEU A 159 -21.93 -9.93 10.83
N LYS A 160 -22.25 -8.84 11.54
CA LYS A 160 -23.43 -8.75 12.40
C LYS A 160 -24.68 -8.34 11.63
N ASP A 161 -24.58 -7.28 10.83
CA ASP A 161 -25.75 -6.73 10.11
C ASP A 161 -25.77 -7.09 8.62
N GLY A 162 -24.71 -7.70 8.08
CA GLY A 162 -24.62 -8.14 6.70
C GLY A 162 -24.46 -7.00 5.68
N MET A 163 -24.36 -5.74 6.13
CA MET A 163 -24.25 -4.60 5.23
C MET A 163 -22.87 -4.53 4.59
N SER A 164 -22.81 -4.20 3.29
CA SER A 164 -21.53 -3.97 2.62
C SER A 164 -20.80 -2.77 3.25
N ARG A 165 -19.58 -2.99 3.74
CA ARG A 165 -18.80 -1.98 4.46
C ARG A 165 -17.54 -1.57 3.75
N VAL A 166 -16.88 -2.48 3.03
CA VAL A 166 -15.60 -2.16 2.37
C VAL A 166 -15.52 -2.86 1.02
N THR A 167 -15.17 -2.09 -0.01
CA THR A 167 -14.62 -2.62 -1.26
C THR A 167 -13.10 -2.51 -1.17
N ALA A 168 -12.45 -3.57 -0.73
CA ALA A 168 -11.01 -3.60 -0.52
C ALA A 168 -10.27 -3.98 -1.81
N ILE A 169 -9.09 -3.38 -1.99
CA ILE A 169 -8.09 -3.87 -2.94
C ILE A 169 -7.07 -4.69 -2.16
N ALA A 170 -6.76 -5.87 -2.67
CA ALA A 170 -5.70 -6.73 -2.15
C ALA A 170 -4.69 -7.03 -3.25
N MET A 171 -3.44 -7.23 -2.86
CA MET A 171 -2.38 -7.73 -3.73
C MET A 171 -1.83 -9.02 -3.14
N CYS A 172 -1.62 -10.01 -3.98
CA CYS A 172 -0.92 -11.24 -3.63
C CYS A 172 0.41 -11.30 -4.38
N HIS A 173 1.49 -11.53 -3.67
CA HIS A 173 2.78 -11.91 -4.25
C HIS A 173 2.79 -13.42 -4.41
N MET A 174 2.88 -13.89 -5.66
CA MET A 174 2.73 -15.31 -6.00
C MET A 174 4.03 -16.11 -5.87
N ASN A 175 5.15 -15.42 -5.76
CA ASN A 175 6.45 -16.01 -5.47
C ASN A 175 7.13 -15.16 -4.37
N THR A 176 7.26 -15.76 -3.20
CA THR A 176 7.84 -15.15 -2.00
C THR A 176 9.05 -15.96 -1.52
N SER A 177 9.63 -16.78 -2.40
CA SER A 177 10.76 -17.67 -2.04
C SER A 177 12.00 -16.91 -1.56
N ASP A 178 12.15 -15.65 -1.98
CA ASP A 178 13.26 -14.78 -1.57
C ASP A 178 12.90 -13.88 -0.36
N TRP A 179 11.71 -14.05 0.24
CA TRP A 179 11.28 -13.25 1.39
C TRP A 179 11.82 -13.83 2.71
N ASP A 180 11.99 -12.94 3.69
CA ASP A 180 12.42 -13.30 5.04
C ASP A 180 11.46 -14.32 5.67
N THR A 181 12.03 -15.35 6.31
CA THR A 181 11.28 -16.44 6.94
C THR A 181 10.31 -15.95 8.01
N GLN A 182 10.61 -14.81 8.67
CA GLN A 182 9.78 -14.19 9.68
C GLN A 182 8.36 -13.87 9.20
N TYR A 183 8.16 -13.54 7.93
CA TYR A 183 6.80 -13.31 7.39
C TYR A 183 5.95 -14.57 7.41
N PHE A 184 6.56 -15.73 7.19
CA PHE A 184 5.88 -17.03 7.17
C PHE A 184 5.61 -17.54 8.59
N GLU A 185 6.57 -17.37 9.49
CA GLU A 185 6.40 -17.66 10.92
C GLU A 185 5.25 -16.87 11.54
N LEU A 186 5.15 -15.57 11.22
CA LEU A 186 4.07 -14.71 11.70
C LEU A 186 2.69 -15.15 11.18
N LEU A 187 2.63 -15.71 9.97
CA LEU A 187 1.40 -16.07 9.27
C LEU A 187 1.04 -17.56 9.40
N ASP A 188 1.85 -18.34 10.11
CA ASP A 188 1.74 -19.80 10.20
C ASP A 188 1.69 -20.46 8.81
N GLY A 189 2.66 -20.09 7.96
CA GLY A 189 2.77 -20.55 6.57
C GLY A 189 4.11 -21.20 6.24
N GLU A 190 4.18 -21.88 5.10
CA GLU A 190 5.42 -22.45 4.57
C GLU A 190 6.18 -21.44 3.71
N HIS A 191 7.52 -21.54 3.74
CA HIS A 191 8.40 -20.64 2.98
C HIS A 191 8.10 -20.73 1.47
N GLY A 192 7.97 -19.56 0.83
CA GLY A 192 7.60 -19.45 -0.58
C GLY A 192 6.10 -19.51 -0.88
N GLU A 193 5.23 -19.74 0.10
CA GLU A 193 3.78 -19.65 -0.11
C GLU A 193 3.33 -18.24 -0.51
N PRO A 194 2.34 -18.09 -1.40
CA PRO A 194 1.83 -16.78 -1.78
C PRO A 194 1.28 -15.99 -0.58
N ILE A 195 1.85 -14.81 -0.35
CA ILE A 195 1.41 -13.87 0.69
C ILE A 195 0.64 -12.74 0.03
N CYS A 196 -0.49 -12.39 0.62
CA CYS A 196 -1.31 -11.26 0.22
C CYS A 196 -1.33 -10.17 1.29
N HIS A 197 -1.72 -8.98 0.88
CA HIS A 197 -2.06 -7.91 1.80
C HIS A 197 -3.21 -7.07 1.26
N TYR A 198 -4.03 -6.56 2.17
CA TYR A 198 -5.00 -5.52 1.85
C TYR A 198 -4.30 -4.16 1.74
N MET A 199 -4.77 -3.33 0.82
CA MET A 199 -4.38 -1.94 0.66
C MET A 199 -5.30 -1.05 1.49
N SER A 200 -4.73 -0.10 2.23
CA SER A 200 -5.49 0.94 2.94
C SER A 200 -6.11 1.95 1.96
N THR A 201 -7.00 2.81 2.43
CA THR A 201 -7.76 3.75 1.58
C THR A 201 -6.90 4.79 0.85
N ASP A 202 -5.69 5.05 1.33
CA ASP A 202 -4.73 6.00 0.77
C ASP A 202 -3.79 5.37 -0.26
N TYR A 203 -3.82 4.05 -0.46
CA TYR A 203 -3.07 3.38 -1.52
C TYR A 203 -3.74 3.61 -2.87
N ILE A 204 -2.93 3.66 -3.92
CA ILE A 204 -3.41 3.71 -5.31
C ILE A 204 -2.78 2.56 -6.07
N MET A 205 -3.61 1.74 -6.73
CA MET A 205 -3.15 0.69 -7.63
C MET A 205 -3.52 1.04 -9.07
N PHE A 206 -2.52 1.20 -9.93
CA PHE A 206 -2.71 1.35 -11.36
C PHE A 206 -2.66 -0.01 -12.08
N TYR A 207 -3.51 -0.20 -13.11
CA TYR A 207 -3.61 -1.45 -13.89
C TYR A 207 -4.26 -1.25 -15.26
#